data_AF-A0A929YXA5-F1
#
_entry.id   AF-A0A929YXA5-F1
#
_cell.length_a   1.000
_cell.length_b   1.000
_cell.length_c   1.000
_cell.angle_alpha   90.00
_cell.angle_beta   90.00
_cell.angle_gamma   90.00
#
_symmetry.space_group_name_H-M   'P 1'
#
loop_
_entity.id
_entity.type
_entity.pdbx_description
1 polymer ?
#
loop_
_entity_poly.entity_id
_entity_poly.type
_entity_poly.pdbx_seq_one_letter_code
_entity_poly.pdbx_strand_id
1 'polypeptide(L)'
;MKKSILTMLISLSALSLGTSAQAAQAPGDNFAYANEQFADIQMLRYKVEGFDRLSLRQKTLIYHLSEAALAGRDILYDQNGRYNLRIRDM
;
A
#
# COMPACT_ATOMS: atom_id res chain seq x y z
N MET A 1 0.39 -53.80 -36.81
CA MET A 1 0.35 -53.06 -35.52
C MET A 1 1.16 -51.78 -35.67
N LYS A 2 0.50 -50.61 -35.86
CA LYS A 2 1.07 -49.23 -35.78
C LYS A 2 0.13 -48.11 -36.30
N LYS A 3 -1.15 -48.36 -36.59
CA LYS A 3 -2.10 -47.34 -37.09
C LYS A 3 -3.35 -47.12 -36.21
N SER A 4 -3.32 -47.51 -34.94
CA SER A 4 -4.50 -47.47 -34.05
C SER A 4 -4.40 -46.45 -32.89
N ILE A 5 -3.44 -45.52 -32.93
CA ILE A 5 -3.19 -44.56 -31.83
C ILE A 5 -3.64 -43.12 -32.17
N LEU A 6 -4.07 -42.83 -33.40
CA LEU A 6 -4.31 -41.43 -33.84
C LEU A 6 -5.78 -40.97 -33.75
N THR A 7 -6.73 -41.80 -33.30
CA THR A 7 -8.18 -41.46 -33.33
C THR A 7 -8.82 -41.20 -31.96
N MET A 8 -8.04 -40.99 -30.92
CA MET A 8 -8.54 -40.76 -29.56
C MET A 8 -8.00 -39.45 -28.97
N LEU A 9 -8.28 -38.31 -29.62
CA LEU A 9 -7.96 -36.98 -29.05
C LEU A 9 -8.89 -35.84 -29.52
N ILE A 10 -10.03 -36.14 -30.19
CA ILE A 10 -10.93 -35.10 -30.76
C ILE A 10 -12.34 -35.12 -30.14
N SER A 11 -12.60 -35.84 -29.06
CA SER A 11 -13.92 -35.88 -28.43
C SER A 11 -13.87 -35.61 -26.92
N LEU A 12 -13.48 -34.39 -26.54
CA LEU A 12 -13.82 -33.81 -25.24
C LEU A 12 -14.26 -32.35 -25.38
N SER A 13 -15.10 -32.08 -26.37
CA SER A 13 -15.81 -30.81 -26.55
C SER A 13 -17.30 -31.00 -26.24
N ALA A 14 -17.64 -31.34 -24.99
CA ALA A 14 -18.98 -31.22 -24.42
C ALA A 14 -18.99 -31.54 -22.92
N LEU A 15 -18.47 -30.64 -22.09
CA LEU A 15 -18.96 -30.50 -20.72
C LEU A 15 -18.93 -29.02 -20.32
N SER A 16 -19.99 -28.34 -20.73
CA SER A 16 -20.43 -27.06 -20.18
C SER A 16 -20.90 -27.23 -18.73
N LEU A 17 -20.79 -26.14 -17.96
CA LEU A 17 -21.32 -25.90 -16.61
C LEU A 17 -20.45 -26.36 -15.41
N GLY A 18 -19.23 -25.86 -15.36
CA GLY A 18 -18.59 -25.50 -14.09
C GLY A 18 -18.50 -23.98 -14.04
N THR A 19 -19.34 -23.35 -13.22
CA THR A 19 -19.27 -21.91 -12.91
C THR A 19 -17.83 -21.53 -12.58
N SER A 20 -17.13 -20.89 -13.50
CA SER A 20 -16.01 -20.04 -13.15
C SER A 20 -16.60 -18.93 -12.30
N ALA A 21 -16.55 -19.10 -10.98
CA ALA A 21 -16.64 -18.00 -10.06
C ALA A 21 -15.48 -17.08 -10.45
N GLN A 22 -15.79 -16.10 -11.30
CA GLN A 22 -14.95 -14.94 -11.53
C GLN A 22 -14.83 -14.35 -10.12
N ALA A 23 -13.73 -14.65 -9.43
CA ALA A 23 -13.37 -13.92 -8.24
C ALA A 23 -13.34 -12.47 -8.68
N ALA A 24 -14.34 -11.70 -8.22
CA ALA A 24 -14.32 -10.27 -8.40
C ALA A 24 -12.95 -9.82 -7.92
N GLN A 25 -12.11 -9.33 -8.84
CA GLN A 25 -10.87 -8.68 -8.44
C GLN A 25 -11.33 -7.61 -7.46
N ALA A 26 -10.94 -7.76 -6.19
CA ALA A 26 -11.12 -6.73 -5.20
C ALA A 26 -10.62 -5.43 -5.84
N PRO A 27 -11.38 -4.32 -5.74
CA PRO A 27 -11.03 -3.08 -6.41
C PRO A 27 -9.55 -2.80 -6.14
N GLY A 28 -8.76 -2.79 -7.21
CA GLY A 28 -7.31 -2.69 -7.11
C GLY A 28 -6.98 -1.47 -6.27
N ASP A 29 -6.25 -1.68 -5.19
CA ASP A 29 -5.88 -0.63 -4.27
C ASP A 29 -4.97 0.37 -5.00
N ASN A 30 -5.54 1.49 -5.43
CA ASN A 30 -4.83 2.53 -6.20
C ASN A 30 -3.96 3.42 -5.29
N PHE A 31 -3.47 2.88 -4.18
CA PHE A 31 -2.58 3.58 -3.27
C PHE A 31 -1.15 3.45 -3.74
N ALA A 32 -0.61 4.57 -4.24
CA ALA A 32 0.77 4.62 -4.67
C ALA A 32 1.70 4.76 -3.44
N TYR A 33 2.38 3.67 -3.11
CA TYR A 33 3.31 3.57 -1.97
C TYR A 33 4.60 4.36 -2.18
N ALA A 34 5.05 4.51 -3.42
CA ALA A 34 6.23 5.26 -3.80
C ALA A 34 5.82 6.31 -4.85
N ASN A 35 5.88 7.59 -4.48
CA ASN A 35 5.41 8.69 -5.36
C ASN A 35 6.51 9.66 -5.77
N GLU A 36 7.56 9.79 -4.95
CA GLU A 36 8.56 10.84 -5.13
C GLU A 36 9.95 10.32 -4.80
N GLN A 37 10.93 10.68 -5.63
CA GLN A 37 12.33 10.38 -5.44
C GLN A 37 13.13 11.64 -5.72
N PHE A 38 14.10 11.95 -4.85
CA PHE A 38 15.03 13.07 -5.06
C PHE A 38 16.42 12.67 -4.58
N ALA A 39 17.44 13.07 -5.32
CA ALA A 39 18.82 12.60 -5.10
C ALA A 39 18.86 11.06 -4.94
N ASP A 40 19.45 10.58 -3.86
CA ASP A 40 19.54 9.18 -3.46
C ASP A 40 18.42 8.75 -2.48
N ILE A 41 17.39 9.57 -2.28
CA ILE A 41 16.29 9.33 -1.33
C ILE A 41 14.97 9.02 -2.06
N GLN A 42 14.33 7.92 -1.65
CA GLN A 42 12.99 7.52 -2.10
C GLN A 42 11.95 7.80 -1.00
N MET A 43 10.93 8.59 -1.30
CA MET A 43 9.81 8.85 -0.39
C MET A 43 8.78 7.72 -0.51
N LEU A 44 8.51 7.07 0.63
CA LEU A 44 7.52 6.01 0.77
C LEU A 44 6.36 6.45 1.67
N ARG A 45 5.17 5.93 1.40
CA ARG A 45 3.95 6.17 2.17
C ARG A 45 3.39 4.85 2.68
N TYR A 46 2.81 4.88 3.86
CA TYR A 46 2.12 3.72 4.45
C TYR A 46 0.67 4.07 4.74
N LYS A 47 -0.17 3.02 4.77
CA LYS A 47 -1.56 3.13 5.18
C LYS A 47 -1.70 2.89 6.67
N VAL A 48 -2.62 3.62 7.29
CA VAL A 48 -3.03 3.36 8.68
C VAL A 48 -4.30 2.52 8.65
N GLU A 49 -4.12 1.22 8.42
CA GLU A 49 -5.23 0.26 8.35
C GLU A 49 -6.03 0.23 9.65
N GLY A 50 -7.37 0.19 9.53
CA GLY A 50 -8.25 0.09 10.69
C GLY A 50 -8.45 1.38 11.51
N PHE A 51 -7.81 2.50 11.13
CA PHE A 51 -8.02 3.79 11.78
C PHE A 51 -9.50 4.19 11.78
N ASP A 52 -10.22 3.94 10.68
CA ASP A 52 -11.63 4.29 10.54
C ASP A 52 -12.54 3.57 11.53
N ARG A 53 -12.15 2.37 11.98
CA ARG A 53 -12.91 1.54 12.92
C ARG A 53 -12.79 2.01 14.38
N LEU A 54 -11.90 2.94 14.67
CA LEU A 54 -11.70 3.46 16.02
C LEU A 54 -12.86 4.34 16.46
N SER A 55 -13.15 4.32 17.76
CA SER A 55 -14.11 5.26 18.35
C SER A 55 -13.62 6.71 18.22
N LEU A 56 -14.54 7.67 18.24
CA LEU A 56 -14.18 9.09 18.18
C LEU A 56 -13.17 9.47 19.27
N ARG A 57 -13.38 8.99 20.50
CA ARG A 57 -12.46 9.26 21.62
C ARG A 57 -11.04 8.74 21.35
N GLN A 58 -10.90 7.55 20.76
CA GLN A 58 -9.58 7.01 20.40
C GLN A 58 -8.94 7.82 19.27
N LYS A 59 -9.72 8.22 18.26
CA LYS A 59 -9.22 9.09 17.18
C LYS A 59 -8.75 10.44 17.72
N THR A 60 -9.50 11.05 18.63
CA THR A 60 -9.11 12.31 19.29
C THR A 60 -7.84 12.15 20.13
N LEU A 61 -7.71 11.05 20.86
CA LEU A 61 -6.48 10.75 21.61
C LEU A 61 -5.27 10.63 20.65
N ILE A 62 -5.40 9.83 19.58
CA ILE A 62 -4.34 9.66 18.60
C ILE A 62 -3.98 10.99 17.95
N TYR A 63 -4.96 11.81 17.59
CA TYR A 63 -4.75 13.14 17.03
C TYR A 63 -3.89 14.02 17.93
N HIS A 64 -4.22 14.14 19.23
CA HIS A 64 -3.42 14.97 20.13
C HIS A 64 -2.01 14.41 20.36
N LEU A 65 -1.85 13.08 20.39
CA LEU A 65 -0.53 12.46 20.47
C LEU A 65 0.30 12.71 19.20
N SER A 66 -0.32 12.68 18.02
CA SER A 66 0.38 13.01 16.77
C SER A 66 0.79 14.48 16.73
N GLU A 67 -0.06 15.41 17.17
CA GLU A 67 0.29 16.83 17.27
C GLU A 67 1.48 17.05 18.21
N ALA A 68 1.47 16.39 19.38
CA ALA A 68 2.58 16.44 20.33
C ALA A 68 3.88 15.87 19.75
N ALA A 69 3.81 14.77 18.99
CA ALA A 69 4.98 14.19 18.32
C ALA A 69 5.55 15.12 17.24
N LEU A 70 4.68 15.74 16.43
CA LEU A 70 5.08 16.65 15.35
C LEU A 70 5.72 17.95 15.88
N ALA A 71 5.26 18.45 17.02
CA ALA A 71 5.82 19.63 17.66
C ALA A 71 7.32 19.48 18.02
N GLY A 72 7.81 18.25 18.18
CA GLY A 72 9.22 17.96 18.47
C GLY A 72 10.17 18.12 17.27
N ARG A 73 9.66 18.35 16.05
CA ARG A 73 10.48 18.43 14.83
C ARG A 73 11.62 19.44 14.95
N ASP A 74 11.32 20.65 15.41
CA ASP A 74 12.29 21.74 15.42
C ASP A 74 13.37 21.55 16.48
N ILE A 75 13.06 20.80 17.55
CA ILE A 75 14.05 20.37 18.55
C ILE A 75 15.12 19.50 17.88
N LEU A 76 14.72 18.52 17.07
CA LEU A 76 15.65 17.65 16.36
C LEU A 76 16.54 18.42 15.38
N TYR A 77 15.96 19.39 14.66
CA TYR A 77 16.73 20.25 13.74
C TYR A 77 17.81 21.04 14.47
N ASP A 78 17.46 21.66 15.61
CA ASP A 78 18.40 22.45 16.42
C ASP A 78 19.51 21.57 17.03
N GLN A 79 19.16 20.38 17.51
CA GLN A 79 20.11 19.41 18.06
C GLN A 79 21.14 18.94 17.02
N ASN A 80 20.73 18.77 15.77
CA ASN A 80 21.61 18.29 14.70
C ASN A 80 22.53 19.40 14.14
N GLY A 81 22.35 20.65 14.54
CA GLY A 81 23.22 21.73 14.07
C GLY A 81 22.72 23.13 14.42
N ARG A 82 23.63 23.94 14.98
CA ARG A 82 23.39 25.32 15.44
C ARG A 82 22.82 26.28 14.39
N TYR A 83 22.95 25.95 13.10
CA TYR A 83 22.49 26.78 11.99
C TYR A 83 21.30 26.17 11.23
N ASN A 84 20.87 24.95 11.56
CA ASN A 84 19.90 24.20 10.77
C ASN A 84 18.53 24.87 10.69
N LEU A 85 18.01 25.38 11.82
CA LEU A 85 16.74 26.10 11.85
C LEU A 85 16.79 27.34 10.95
N ARG A 86 17.89 28.10 11.00
CA ARG A 86 18.07 29.29 10.16
C ARG A 86 18.16 28.93 8.68
N ILE A 87 18.95 27.92 8.31
CA ILE A 87 19.13 27.51 6.90
C ILE A 87 17.82 26.99 6.30
N ARG A 88 16.99 26.30 7.09
CA ARG A 88 15.70 25.79 6.63
C ARG A 88 14.69 26.90 6.33
N ASP A 89 14.72 27.97 7.11
CA ASP A 89 13.77 29.08 7.03
C ASP A 89 14.28 30.25 6.15
N MET A 90 15.48 30.12 5.56
CA MET A 90 16.06 31.04 4.57
C MET A 90 15.39 30.91 3.21
#